data_AF-A0A925Y2C5-F1
#
_entry.id   AF-A0A925Y2C5-F1
#
_cell.length_a   1.000
_cell.length_b   1.000
_cell.length_c   1.000
_cell.angle_alpha   90.00
_cell.angle_beta   90.00
_cell.angle_gamma   90.00
#
_symmetry.space_group_name_H-M   'P 1'
#
loop_
_entity.id
_entity.type
_entity.pdbx_description
1 polymer ?
#
loop_
_entity_poly.entity_id
_entity_poly.type
_entity_poly.pdbx_seq_one_letter_code
_entity_poly.pdbx_strand_id
1 'polypeptide(L)'
;MAFDPKEIGKRLIAVGDKQTTTGKNLEKIAKELRLTAGSLGDPKGVTASLTSVETGTRSTRDLLLPVVTLLKSIASGLDAIKVPTVDFNRSTFDIPVIGKVQLVTGITVGSTRPLRDIATKFKETAENINNVAKALKTIADGVRDAQVQMPKVQANLLVSAAAVEQGGKDLQLSGALIKEAGTLFQS
;
A
#
# COMPACT_ATOMS: atom_id res chain seq x y z
N MET A 1 4.52 -30.86 59.01
CA MET A 1 3.45 -29.85 58.91
C MET A 1 2.12 -30.57 59.07
N ALA A 2 1.27 -30.14 60.01
CA ALA A 2 -0.06 -30.74 60.18
C ALA A 2 -0.95 -30.32 59.00
N PHE A 3 -1.71 -31.28 58.47
CA PHE A 3 -2.70 -31.03 57.42
C PHE A 3 -3.87 -30.23 58.02
N ASP A 4 -4.13 -29.02 57.51
CA ASP A 4 -5.29 -28.20 57.87
C ASP A 4 -6.29 -28.16 56.69
N PRO A 5 -7.38 -28.95 56.75
CA PRO A 5 -8.38 -28.98 55.69
C PRO A 5 -9.07 -27.63 55.48
N LYS A 6 -9.20 -26.79 56.52
CA LYS A 6 -9.83 -25.47 56.40
C LYS A 6 -8.97 -24.50 55.59
N GLU A 7 -7.66 -24.55 55.76
CA GLU A 7 -6.71 -23.76 54.98
C GLU A 7 -6.69 -24.20 53.50
N ILE A 8 -6.82 -25.51 53.24
CA ILE A 8 -6.99 -26.03 51.87
C ILE A 8 -8.30 -25.55 51.26
N GLY A 9 -9.40 -25.61 52.01
CA GLY A 9 -10.70 -25.11 51.56
C GLY A 9 -10.68 -23.63 51.18
N LYS A 10 -10.05 -22.77 52.00
CA LYS A 10 -9.86 -21.33 51.67
C LYS A 10 -9.07 -21.13 50.37
N ARG A 11 -7.99 -21.89 50.16
CA ARG A 11 -7.19 -21.81 48.94
C ARG A 11 -7.96 -22.25 47.71
N LEU A 12 -8.75 -23.31 47.81
CA LEU A 12 -9.62 -23.77 46.72
C LEU A 12 -10.65 -22.70 46.36
N ILE A 13 -11.35 -22.12 47.33
CA ILE A 13 -12.30 -21.02 47.08
C ILE A 13 -11.61 -19.86 46.35
N ALA A 14 -10.44 -19.42 46.82
CA ALA A 14 -9.68 -18.34 46.19
C ALA A 14 -9.21 -18.68 44.76
N VAL A 15 -8.84 -19.93 44.49
CA VAL A 15 -8.51 -20.39 43.13
C VAL A 15 -9.74 -20.39 42.24
N GLY A 16 -10.87 -20.86 42.75
CA GLY A 16 -12.13 -20.85 42.02
C GLY A 16 -12.62 -19.43 41.72
N ASP A 17 -12.48 -18.49 42.65
CA ASP A 17 -12.76 -17.06 42.43
C ASP A 17 -11.92 -16.47 41.28
N LYS A 18 -10.62 -16.79 41.27
CA LYS A 18 -9.72 -16.38 40.19
C LYS A 18 -10.13 -16.98 38.86
N GLN A 19 -10.45 -18.26 38.80
CA GLN A 19 -10.90 -18.91 37.57
C GLN A 19 -12.21 -18.32 37.03
N THR A 20 -13.20 -18.10 37.90
CA THR A 20 -14.45 -17.42 37.50
C THR A 20 -14.18 -16.01 36.98
N THR A 21 -13.30 -15.25 37.63
CA THR A 21 -12.94 -13.89 37.19
C THR A 21 -12.22 -13.90 35.84
N THR A 22 -11.26 -14.80 35.65
CA THR A 22 -10.57 -15.00 34.37
C THR A 22 -11.57 -15.36 33.28
N GLY A 23 -12.51 -16.26 33.55
CA GLY A 23 -13.54 -16.63 32.58
C GLY A 23 -14.44 -15.47 32.15
N LYS A 24 -14.84 -14.59 33.08
CA LYS A 24 -15.57 -13.34 32.76
C LYS A 24 -14.74 -12.36 31.92
N ASN A 25 -13.43 -12.27 32.18
CA ASN A 25 -12.54 -11.44 31.37
C ASN A 25 -12.42 -11.98 29.94
N LEU A 26 -12.37 -13.31 29.76
CA LEU A 26 -12.38 -13.93 28.43
C LEU A 26 -13.69 -13.66 27.68
N GLU A 27 -14.85 -13.70 28.34
CA GLU A 27 -16.12 -13.31 27.71
C GLU A 27 -16.11 -11.84 27.24
N LYS A 28 -15.53 -10.93 28.03
CA LYS A 28 -15.36 -9.53 27.62
C LYS A 28 -14.47 -9.41 26.38
N ILE A 29 -13.34 -10.12 26.35
CA ILE A 29 -12.44 -10.16 25.19
C ILE A 29 -13.15 -10.73 23.97
N ALA A 30 -13.93 -11.81 24.11
CA ALA A 30 -14.72 -12.38 23.02
C ALA A 30 -15.73 -11.37 22.46
N LYS A 31 -16.36 -10.55 23.32
CA LYS A 31 -17.25 -9.47 22.88
C LYS A 31 -16.51 -8.38 22.10
N GLU A 32 -15.33 -7.97 22.56
CA GLU A 32 -14.48 -7.00 21.85
C GLU A 32 -14.00 -7.54 20.49
N LEU A 33 -13.65 -8.82 20.41
CA LEU A 33 -13.30 -9.49 19.15
C LEU A 33 -14.47 -9.50 18.17
N ARG A 34 -15.70 -9.73 18.64
CA ARG A 34 -16.91 -9.67 17.80
C ARG A 34 -17.23 -8.26 17.31
N LEU A 35 -17.07 -7.25 18.16
CA LEU A 35 -17.24 -5.86 17.76
C LEU A 35 -16.22 -5.46 16.69
N THR A 36 -14.96 -5.88 16.87
CA THR A 36 -13.88 -5.66 15.90
C THR A 36 -14.20 -6.36 14.58
N ALA A 37 -14.61 -7.64 14.61
CA ALA A 37 -15.03 -8.36 13.43
C ALA A 37 -16.25 -7.72 12.73
N GLY A 38 -17.20 -7.19 13.50
CA GLY A 38 -18.34 -6.43 12.98
C GLY A 38 -17.91 -5.18 12.22
N SER A 39 -16.95 -4.43 12.76
CA SER A 39 -16.41 -3.23 12.10
C SER A 39 -15.64 -3.54 10.81
N LEU A 40 -14.94 -4.68 10.75
CA LEU A 40 -14.25 -5.15 9.54
C LEU A 40 -15.22 -5.65 8.47
N GLY A 41 -16.38 -6.15 8.88
CA GLY A 41 -17.45 -6.61 8.01
C GLY A 41 -18.38 -5.52 7.51
N ASP A 42 -18.28 -4.29 8.02
CA ASP A 42 -19.18 -3.20 7.61
C ASP A 42 -18.88 -2.80 6.15
N PRO A 43 -19.80 -3.09 5.20
CA PRO A 43 -19.62 -2.74 3.81
C PRO A 43 -19.55 -1.23 3.58
N LYS A 44 -20.03 -0.41 4.53
CA LYS A 44 -20.00 1.06 4.45
C LYS A 44 -18.71 1.67 5.00
N GLY A 45 -17.87 0.88 5.68
CA GLY A 45 -16.64 1.35 6.30
C GLY A 45 -15.41 1.11 5.44
N VAL A 46 -14.58 0.18 5.91
CA VAL A 46 -13.24 -0.08 5.36
C VAL A 46 -13.33 -0.60 3.92
N THR A 47 -14.31 -1.45 3.60
CA THR A 47 -14.49 -2.00 2.24
C THR A 47 -14.83 -0.91 1.21
N ALA A 48 -15.75 0.00 1.52
CA ALA A 48 -16.08 1.13 0.65
C ALA A 48 -14.89 2.08 0.45
N SER A 49 -14.12 2.33 1.53
CA SER A 49 -12.91 3.16 1.48
C SER A 49 -11.83 2.52 0.62
N LEU A 50 -11.58 1.22 0.76
CA LEU A 50 -10.63 0.48 -0.07
C LEU A 50 -11.06 0.48 -1.55
N THR A 51 -12.33 0.28 -1.85
CA THR A 51 -12.85 0.36 -3.23
C THR A 51 -12.66 1.76 -3.82
N SER A 52 -12.90 2.81 -3.03
CA SER A 52 -12.67 4.19 -3.46
C SER A 52 -11.20 4.46 -3.76
N VAL A 53 -10.29 4.00 -2.89
CA VAL A 53 -8.83 4.14 -3.09
C VAL A 53 -8.37 3.34 -4.31
N GLU A 54 -8.78 2.09 -4.48
CA GLU A 54 -8.47 1.29 -5.68
C GLU A 54 -8.92 2.02 -6.96
N THR A 55 -10.16 2.52 -6.95
CA THR A 55 -10.75 3.23 -8.09
C THR A 55 -10.01 4.52 -8.41
N GLY A 56 -9.76 5.37 -7.41
CA GLY A 56 -9.04 6.63 -7.59
C GLY A 56 -7.59 6.43 -8.05
N THR A 57 -6.92 5.41 -7.52
CA THR A 57 -5.54 5.05 -7.88
C THR A 57 -5.46 4.56 -9.33
N ARG A 58 -6.41 3.72 -9.77
CA ARG A 58 -6.51 3.26 -11.16
C ARG A 58 -6.84 4.40 -12.12
N SER A 59 -7.82 5.24 -11.78
CA SER A 59 -8.20 6.39 -12.61
C SER A 59 -7.03 7.37 -12.79
N THR A 60 -6.29 7.67 -11.71
CA THR A 60 -5.10 8.52 -11.78
C THR A 60 -4.04 7.91 -12.68
N ARG A 61 -3.76 6.62 -12.55
CA ARG A 61 -2.81 5.91 -13.42
C ARG A 61 -3.23 6.00 -14.90
N ASP A 62 -4.51 5.76 -15.18
CA ASP A 62 -5.03 5.72 -16.54
C ASP A 62 -5.02 7.13 -17.20
N LEU A 63 -5.08 8.20 -16.39
CA LEU A 63 -4.87 9.59 -16.86
C LEU A 63 -3.39 9.92 -17.11
N LEU A 64 -2.46 9.31 -16.38
CA LEU A 64 -1.01 9.57 -16.53
C LEU A 64 -0.42 8.87 -17.78
N LEU A 65 -0.93 7.71 -18.19
CA LEU A 65 -0.40 6.95 -19.32
C LEU A 65 -0.46 7.70 -20.67
N PRO A 66 -1.57 8.39 -21.02
CA PRO A 66 -1.61 9.27 -22.19
C PRO A 66 -0.58 10.40 -22.14
N VAL A 67 -0.35 10.99 -20.95
CA VAL A 67 0.64 12.05 -20.76
C VAL A 67 2.05 11.55 -21.05
N VAL A 68 2.41 10.36 -20.57
CA VAL A 68 3.70 9.71 -20.89
C VAL A 68 3.88 9.54 -22.40
N THR A 69 2.83 9.07 -23.08
CA THR A 69 2.85 8.87 -24.54
C THR A 69 3.08 10.18 -25.29
N LEU A 70 2.38 11.24 -24.88
CA LEU A 70 2.52 12.57 -25.47
C LEU A 70 3.94 13.13 -25.26
N LEU A 71 4.48 13.07 -24.04
CA LEU A 71 5.81 13.58 -23.73
C LEU A 71 6.91 12.83 -24.52
N LYS A 72 6.78 11.51 -24.69
CA LYS A 72 7.68 10.72 -25.53
C LYS A 72 7.57 11.09 -27.01
N SER A 73 6.37 11.36 -27.50
CA SER A 73 6.13 11.82 -28.87
C SER A 73 6.77 13.20 -29.11
N ILE A 74 6.59 14.14 -28.19
CA ILE A 74 7.22 15.47 -28.24
C ILE A 74 8.74 15.35 -28.21
N ALA A 75 9.30 14.55 -27.30
CA ALA A 75 10.75 14.33 -27.24
C ALA A 75 11.30 13.74 -28.54
N SER A 76 10.60 12.76 -29.12
CA SER A 76 11.00 12.16 -30.40
C SER A 76 10.91 13.15 -31.57
N GLY A 77 9.90 14.01 -31.57
CA GLY A 77 9.75 15.10 -32.53
C GLY A 77 10.89 16.11 -32.41
N LEU A 78 11.24 16.52 -31.20
CA LEU A 78 12.34 17.45 -30.94
C LEU A 78 13.71 16.87 -31.32
N ASP A 79 13.95 15.58 -31.07
CA ASP A 79 15.16 14.88 -31.51
C ASP A 79 15.28 14.79 -33.03
N ALA A 80 14.14 14.73 -33.74
CA ALA A 80 14.10 14.65 -35.19
C ALA A 80 14.34 16.01 -35.90
N ILE A 81 14.23 17.13 -35.19
CA ILE A 81 14.48 18.46 -35.77
C ILE A 81 15.97 18.62 -36.08
N LYS A 82 16.27 18.79 -37.37
CA LYS A 82 17.58 19.25 -37.85
C LYS A 82 17.48 20.73 -38.16
N VAL A 83 18.20 21.58 -37.42
CA VAL A 83 18.27 23.01 -37.71
C VAL A 83 19.42 23.25 -38.70
N PRO A 84 19.15 23.56 -39.98
CA PRO A 84 20.20 24.00 -40.88
C PRO A 84 20.76 25.32 -40.34
N THR A 85 22.09 25.41 -40.20
CA THR A 85 22.74 26.67 -39.85
C THR A 85 23.49 27.11 -41.11
N VAL A 86 23.37 28.39 -41.45
CA VAL A 86 24.03 28.89 -42.65
C VAL A 86 25.40 29.38 -42.21
N ASP A 87 26.41 28.52 -42.34
CA ASP A 87 27.80 28.93 -42.28
C ASP A 87 28.26 29.28 -43.69
N PHE A 88 28.45 30.56 -43.94
CA PHE A 88 28.92 31.06 -45.23
C PHE A 88 30.41 30.74 -45.40
N ASN A 89 30.73 29.64 -46.09
CA ASN A 89 32.11 29.38 -46.49
C ASN A 89 32.42 30.21 -47.74
N ARG A 90 33.36 31.15 -47.62
CA ARG A 90 33.76 32.02 -48.74
C ARG A 90 34.99 31.46 -49.41
N SER A 91 34.83 30.92 -50.61
CA SER A 91 35.94 30.47 -51.45
C SER A 91 36.17 31.50 -52.55
N THR A 92 37.37 32.06 -52.62
CA THR A 92 37.74 33.02 -53.65
C THR A 92 38.62 32.33 -54.67
N PHE A 93 38.29 32.44 -55.95
CA PHE A 93 39.11 31.92 -57.04
C PHE A 93 39.39 33.05 -58.04
N ASP A 94 40.63 33.13 -58.50
CA ASP A 94 41.05 34.15 -59.46
C ASP A 94 40.85 33.62 -60.89
N ILE A 95 40.00 34.29 -61.66
CA ILE A 95 39.79 33.95 -63.07
C ILE A 95 40.60 34.96 -63.91
N PRO A 96 41.57 34.51 -64.73
CA PRO A 96 42.56 35.38 -65.39
C PRO A 96 42.00 36.52 -66.25
N VAL A 97 40.72 36.46 -66.63
CA VAL A 97 40.06 37.41 -67.54
C VAL A 97 38.97 38.24 -66.86
N ILE A 98 38.50 37.84 -65.68
CA ILE A 98 37.32 38.41 -65.02
C ILE A 98 37.66 38.94 -63.60
N GLY A 99 38.84 38.58 -63.06
CA GLY A 99 39.27 38.94 -61.71
C GLY A 99 38.75 37.97 -60.64
N LYS A 100 38.90 38.35 -59.37
CA LYS A 100 38.54 37.51 -58.23
C LYS A 100 37.03 37.30 -58.14
N VAL A 101 36.61 36.05 -58.29
CA VAL A 101 35.23 35.63 -58.07
C VAL A 101 35.12 35.03 -56.67
N GLN A 102 34.22 35.59 -55.84
CA GLN A 102 33.88 35.03 -54.53
C GLN A 102 32.67 34.11 -54.68
N LEU A 103 32.86 32.82 -54.39
CA LEU A 103 31.79 31.85 -54.25
C LEU A 103 31.47 31.69 -52.76
N VAL A 104 30.21 31.92 -52.41
CA VAL A 104 29.68 31.61 -51.08
C VAL A 104 29.01 30.25 -51.18
N THR A 105 29.59 29.23 -50.57
CA THR A 105 29.01 27.88 -50.50
C THR A 105 28.97 27.40 -49.06
N GLY A 106 27.96 26.62 -48.70
CA GLY A 106 27.85 26.02 -47.36
C GLY A 106 26.51 26.32 -46.68
N ILE A 107 25.69 25.29 -46.53
CA ILE A 107 24.70 25.21 -45.46
C ILE A 107 25.20 24.07 -44.59
N THR A 108 25.62 24.36 -43.36
CA THR A 108 26.11 23.36 -42.41
C THR A 108 25.08 23.23 -41.29
N VAL A 109 24.49 22.05 -41.10
CA VAL A 109 23.50 21.84 -40.03
C VAL A 109 24.14 22.17 -38.67
N GLY A 110 23.75 23.27 -38.04
CA GLY A 110 24.34 23.68 -36.76
C GLY A 110 23.56 23.16 -35.57
N SER A 111 23.92 23.69 -34.40
CA SER A 111 23.75 22.98 -33.14
C SER A 111 22.29 22.82 -32.73
N THR A 112 21.78 21.58 -32.77
CA THR A 112 20.47 21.20 -32.20
C THR A 112 20.53 20.98 -30.69
N ARG A 113 21.65 21.34 -30.01
CA ARG A 113 21.87 21.08 -28.57
C ARG A 113 20.72 21.57 -27.68
N PRO A 114 20.18 22.80 -27.82
CA PRO A 114 19.07 23.24 -26.97
C PRO A 114 17.80 22.40 -27.14
N LEU A 115 17.50 21.97 -28.38
CA LEU A 115 16.34 21.10 -28.65
C LEU A 115 16.54 19.69 -28.10
N ARG A 116 17.76 19.17 -28.14
CA ARG A 116 18.13 17.87 -27.54
C ARG A 116 18.09 17.89 -26.01
N ASP A 117 18.49 19.00 -25.38
CA ASP A 117 18.42 19.14 -23.93
C ASP A 117 16.96 19.18 -23.47
N ILE A 118 16.09 19.87 -24.22
CA ILE A 118 14.65 19.88 -23.97
C ILE A 118 14.05 18.48 -24.20
N ALA A 119 14.42 17.78 -25.30
CA ALA A 119 13.97 16.41 -25.57
C ALA A 119 14.37 15.44 -24.43
N THR A 120 15.60 15.56 -23.91
CA THR A 120 16.08 14.79 -22.77
C THR A 120 15.22 15.03 -21.54
N LYS A 121 14.93 16.30 -21.19
CA LYS A 121 14.03 16.63 -20.07
C LYS A 121 12.61 16.08 -20.25
N PHE A 122 12.09 16.09 -21.48
CA PHE A 122 10.79 15.48 -21.79
C PHE A 122 10.81 13.95 -21.59
N LYS A 123 11.90 13.27 -21.98
CA LYS A 123 12.08 11.82 -21.72
C LYS A 123 12.15 11.52 -20.23
N GLU A 124 12.97 12.24 -19.49
CA GLU A 124 13.11 12.08 -18.03
C GLU A 124 11.76 12.30 -17.31
N THR A 125 11.01 13.33 -17.72
CA THR A 125 9.68 13.60 -17.17
C THR A 125 8.70 12.46 -17.50
N ALA A 126 8.73 11.94 -18.72
CA ALA A 126 7.90 10.80 -19.12
C ALA A 126 8.26 9.52 -18.34
N GLU A 127 9.53 9.28 -18.05
CA GLU A 127 9.99 8.17 -17.23
C GLU A 127 9.56 8.31 -15.77
N ASN A 128 9.67 9.51 -15.20
CA ASN A 128 9.21 9.80 -13.84
C ASN A 128 7.70 9.56 -13.71
N ILE A 129 6.89 10.06 -14.66
CA ILE A 129 5.43 9.83 -14.66
C ILE A 129 5.12 8.33 -14.84
N ASN A 130 5.87 7.62 -15.68
CA ASN A 130 5.70 6.18 -15.85
C ASN A 130 6.03 5.40 -14.56
N ASN A 131 7.04 5.83 -13.80
CA ASN A 131 7.37 5.25 -12.50
C ASN A 131 6.26 5.51 -11.47
N VAL A 132 5.66 6.70 -11.46
CA VAL A 132 4.46 7.00 -10.65
C VAL A 132 3.31 6.09 -11.04
N ALA A 133 3.04 5.89 -12.34
CA ALA A 133 1.99 4.99 -12.81
C ALA A 133 2.21 3.52 -12.35
N LYS A 134 3.45 3.04 -12.32
CA LYS A 134 3.80 1.73 -11.77
C LYS A 134 3.55 1.66 -10.26
N ALA A 135 3.96 2.68 -9.50
CA ALA A 135 3.70 2.74 -8.05
C ALA A 135 2.20 2.75 -7.74
N LEU A 136 1.41 3.51 -8.50
CA LEU A 136 -0.06 3.50 -8.40
C LEU A 136 -0.64 2.12 -8.67
N LYS A 137 -0.11 1.38 -9.66
CA LYS A 137 -0.51 -0.01 -9.89
C LYS A 137 -0.24 -0.89 -8.66
N THR A 138 0.95 -0.82 -8.08
CA THR A 138 1.30 -1.58 -6.86
C THR A 138 0.37 -1.25 -5.70
N ILE A 139 0.02 0.02 -5.51
CA ILE A 139 -0.94 0.45 -4.48
C ILE A 139 -2.33 -0.15 -4.74
N ALA A 140 -2.83 -0.06 -5.97
CA ALA A 140 -4.13 -0.61 -6.33
C ALA A 140 -4.19 -2.14 -6.13
N ASP A 141 -3.12 -2.86 -6.50
CA ASP A 141 -3.02 -4.30 -6.32
C ASP A 141 -2.97 -4.66 -4.82
N GLY A 142 -2.20 -3.93 -4.00
CA GLY A 142 -2.16 -4.14 -2.55
C GLY A 142 -3.49 -3.83 -1.84
N VAL A 143 -4.23 -2.82 -2.30
CA VAL A 143 -5.58 -2.50 -1.80
C VAL A 143 -6.55 -3.63 -2.13
N ARG A 144 -6.47 -4.18 -3.34
CA ARG A 144 -7.29 -5.33 -3.77
C ARG A 144 -6.97 -6.58 -2.94
N ASP A 145 -5.70 -6.85 -2.65
CA ASP A 145 -5.30 -7.94 -1.78
C ASP A 145 -5.87 -7.77 -0.37
N ALA A 146 -5.84 -6.55 0.18
CA ALA A 146 -6.46 -6.25 1.47
C ALA A 146 -7.97 -6.52 1.46
N GLN A 147 -8.69 -6.13 0.40
CA GLN A 147 -10.12 -6.43 0.25
C GLN A 147 -10.40 -7.95 0.24
N VAL A 148 -9.53 -8.77 -0.37
CA VAL A 148 -9.67 -10.23 -0.41
C VAL A 148 -9.36 -10.88 0.94
N GLN A 149 -8.40 -10.33 1.69
CA GLN A 149 -8.00 -10.87 2.99
C GLN A 149 -8.93 -10.45 4.13
N MET A 150 -9.54 -9.26 4.06
CA MET A 150 -10.39 -8.73 5.13
C MET A 150 -11.53 -9.67 5.57
N PRO A 151 -12.30 -10.31 4.67
CA PRO A 151 -13.31 -11.30 5.05
C PRO A 151 -12.72 -12.51 5.79
N LYS A 152 -11.49 -12.92 5.44
CA LYS A 152 -10.79 -14.02 6.11
C LYS A 152 -10.37 -13.61 7.52
N VAL A 153 -9.85 -12.40 7.68
CA VAL A 153 -9.50 -11.83 9.01
C VAL A 153 -10.75 -11.72 9.88
N GLN A 154 -11.86 -11.22 9.31
CA GLN A 154 -13.15 -11.16 9.99
C GLN A 154 -13.61 -12.54 10.46
N ALA A 155 -13.62 -13.54 9.56
CA ALA A 155 -14.03 -14.90 9.90
C ALA A 155 -13.15 -15.50 11.01
N ASN A 156 -11.83 -15.32 10.92
CA ASN A 156 -10.88 -15.79 11.92
C ASN A 156 -11.11 -15.13 13.29
N LEU A 157 -11.43 -13.83 13.32
CA LEU A 157 -11.77 -13.13 14.57
C LEU A 157 -13.07 -13.66 15.19
N LEU A 158 -14.08 -13.98 14.38
CA LEU A 158 -15.33 -14.58 14.86
C LEU A 158 -15.10 -15.99 15.45
N VAL A 159 -14.30 -16.82 14.78
CA VAL A 159 -13.90 -18.14 15.28
C VAL A 159 -13.12 -18.01 16.58
N SER A 160 -12.16 -17.09 16.63
CA SER A 160 -11.37 -16.82 17.84
C SER A 160 -12.24 -16.32 18.99
N ALA A 161 -13.21 -15.45 18.71
CA ALA A 161 -14.16 -14.97 19.71
C ALA A 161 -15.02 -16.12 20.27
N ALA A 162 -15.49 -17.03 19.43
CA ALA A 162 -16.25 -18.20 19.87
C ALA A 162 -15.40 -19.13 20.75
N ALA A 163 -14.14 -19.40 20.36
CA ALA A 163 -13.23 -20.22 21.15
C ALA A 163 -12.88 -19.59 22.51
N VAL A 164 -12.62 -18.28 22.53
CA VAL A 164 -12.33 -17.52 23.76
C VAL A 164 -13.54 -17.49 24.70
N GLU A 165 -14.75 -17.29 24.16
CA GLU A 165 -15.98 -17.35 24.97
C GLU A 165 -16.18 -18.73 25.58
N GLN A 166 -15.99 -19.80 24.79
CA GLN A 166 -16.14 -21.16 25.29
C GLN A 166 -15.12 -21.46 26.41
N GLY A 167 -13.84 -21.11 26.20
CA GLY A 167 -12.83 -21.23 27.25
C GLY A 167 -13.16 -20.39 28.49
N GLY A 168 -13.80 -19.24 28.31
CA GLY A 168 -14.34 -18.43 29.40
C GLY A 168 -15.43 -19.13 30.21
N LYS A 169 -16.38 -19.79 29.54
CA LYS A 169 -17.44 -20.58 30.19
C LYS A 169 -16.88 -21.79 30.92
N ASP A 170 -15.95 -22.51 30.30
CA ASP A 170 -15.31 -23.68 30.88
C ASP A 170 -14.53 -23.32 32.15
N LEU A 171 -13.82 -22.18 32.14
CA LEU A 171 -13.13 -21.66 33.33
C LEU A 171 -14.08 -21.22 34.43
N GLN A 172 -15.23 -20.63 34.08
CA GLN A 172 -16.23 -20.28 35.08
C GLN A 172 -16.82 -21.52 35.75
N LEU A 173 -17.13 -22.56 34.97
CA LEU A 173 -17.63 -23.83 35.48
C LEU A 173 -16.59 -24.53 36.34
N SER A 174 -15.34 -24.59 35.89
CA SER A 174 -14.23 -25.12 36.69
C SER A 174 -14.07 -24.35 38.00
N GLY A 175 -14.11 -23.01 37.94
CA GLY A 175 -14.01 -22.17 39.14
C GLY A 175 -15.15 -22.38 40.12
N ALA A 176 -16.38 -22.58 39.63
CA ALA A 176 -17.53 -22.90 40.47
C ALA A 176 -17.36 -24.27 41.18
N LEU A 177 -16.92 -25.30 40.45
CA LEU A 177 -16.67 -26.63 41.02
C LEU A 177 -15.55 -26.61 42.07
N ILE A 178 -14.47 -25.85 41.83
CA ILE A 178 -13.37 -25.72 42.79
C ILE A 178 -13.84 -24.99 44.05
N LYS A 179 -14.70 -23.96 43.93
CA LYS A 179 -15.30 -23.31 45.09
C LYS A 179 -16.15 -24.25 45.91
N GLU A 180 -17.01 -25.02 45.24
CA GLU A 180 -17.88 -26.01 45.90
C GLU A 180 -17.04 -27.03 46.67
N ALA A 181 -16.00 -27.59 46.05
CA ALA A 181 -15.04 -28.44 46.74
C ALA A 181 -14.39 -27.72 47.94
N GLY A 182 -13.96 -26.47 47.77
CA GLY A 182 -13.39 -25.67 48.85
C GLY A 182 -14.33 -25.44 50.03
N THR A 183 -15.63 -25.27 49.77
CA THR A 183 -16.64 -25.16 50.84
C THR A 183 -16.84 -26.47 51.60
N LEU A 184 -16.78 -27.62 50.92
CA LEU A 184 -16.83 -28.95 51.55
C LEU A 184 -15.63 -29.24 52.45
N PHE A 185 -14.46 -28.65 52.17
CA PHE A 185 -13.28 -28.75 53.04
C PHE A 185 -13.34 -27.81 54.27
N GLN A 186 -14.27 -26.86 54.30
CA GLN A 186 -14.45 -25.93 55.42
C GLN A 186 -15.53 -26.38 56.42
N SER A 187 -16.51 -27.16 55.98
CA SER A 187 -17.52 -27.82 56.81
C SER A 187 -16.92 -28.96 57.62
#